data_AF-A0A956RZP1-F1
#
_entry.id   AF-A0A956RZP1-F1
#
_cell.length_a   1.000
_cell.length_b   1.000
_cell.length_c   1.000
_cell.angle_alpha   90.00
_cell.angle_beta   90.00
_cell.angle_gamma   90.00
#
_symmetry.space_group_name_H-M   'P 1'
#
loop_
_entity.id
_entity.type
_entity.pdbx_description
1 polymer ?
#
loop_
_entity_poly.entity_id
_entity_poly.type
_entity_poly.pdbx_seq_one_letter_code
_entity_poly.pdbx_strand_id
1 'polypeptide(L)'
;GRGGDPPSFTILTRDAPAGLAHIHDRVPVVVAPEWRRAWLDNPTPAGELQTVMRDLPPPLRAHPVSRRVNRAGEDDPALVEPVDEPLELPLE
;
A
#
# COMPACT_ATOMS: atom_id res chain seq x y z
N GLY A 1 22.11 -9.16 6.61
CA GLY A 1 21.64 -10.17 7.58
C GLY A 1 22.77 -11.14 7.86
N ARG A 2 22.77 -11.81 9.02
CA ARG A 2 23.69 -12.93 9.26
C ARG A 2 23.40 -13.99 8.19
N GLY A 3 24.44 -14.50 7.53
CA GLY A 3 24.29 -15.44 6.41
C GLY A 3 23.57 -16.70 6.86
N GLY A 4 22.30 -16.85 6.48
CA GLY A 4 21.43 -17.97 6.87
C GLY A 4 19.94 -17.63 6.89
N ASP A 5 19.59 -16.37 7.17
CA ASP A 5 18.18 -15.96 7.14
C ASP A 5 17.68 -15.78 5.70
N PRO A 6 16.42 -16.15 5.40
CA PRO A 6 15.82 -15.85 4.10
C PRO A 6 15.81 -14.34 3.88
N PRO A 7 15.93 -13.89 2.62
CA PRO A 7 15.82 -12.47 2.29
C PRO A 7 14.48 -11.93 2.81
N SER A 8 14.54 -10.83 3.53
CA SER A 8 13.38 -10.12 4.05
C SER A 8 13.35 -8.71 3.47
N PHE A 9 12.16 -8.12 3.45
CA PHE A 9 11.94 -6.76 3.01
C PHE A 9 10.90 -6.09 3.92
N THR A 10 10.76 -4.78 3.77
CA THR A 10 9.71 -4.01 4.43
C THR A 10 8.98 -3.14 3.40
N ILE A 11 7.73 -2.81 3.68
CA ILE A 11 6.94 -1.89 2.86
C ILE A 11 7.09 -0.50 3.45
N LEU A 12 7.59 0.45 2.65
CA LEU A 12 7.62 1.85 3.07
C LEU A 12 6.22 2.42 3.08
N THR A 13 5.91 3.18 4.13
CA THR A 13 4.64 3.87 4.31
C THR A 13 4.87 5.37 4.46
N ARG A 14 3.81 6.14 4.21
CA ARG A 14 3.75 7.59 4.38
C ARG A 14 2.36 7.98 4.88
N ASP A 15 2.17 9.26 5.16
CA ASP A 15 0.88 9.77 5.60
C ASP A 15 -0.15 9.72 4.46
N ALA A 16 -1.39 9.39 4.81
CA ALA A 16 -2.47 9.33 3.86
C ALA A 16 -2.78 10.73 3.31
N PRO A 17 -2.98 10.87 1.98
CA PRO A 17 -3.55 12.11 1.45
C PRO A 17 -4.98 12.30 1.99
N ALA A 18 -5.48 13.53 2.02
CA ALA A 18 -6.80 13.86 2.57
C ALA A 18 -7.93 12.96 2.03
N GLY A 19 -7.87 12.55 0.77
CA GLY A 19 -8.85 11.66 0.15
C GLY A 19 -8.88 10.22 0.67
N LEU A 20 -7.86 9.77 1.41
CA LEU A 20 -7.76 8.41 1.97
C LEU A 20 -7.65 8.37 3.50
N ALA A 21 -7.44 9.52 4.14
CA ALA A 21 -7.32 9.62 5.59
C ALA A 21 -8.57 9.10 6.34
N HIS A 22 -9.74 9.11 5.70
CA HIS A 22 -10.97 8.55 6.26
C HIS A 22 -10.96 7.00 6.35
N ILE A 23 -10.04 6.32 5.65
CA ILE A 23 -9.85 4.87 5.72
C ILE A 23 -8.76 4.54 6.74
N HIS A 24 -7.60 5.22 6.66
CA HIS A 24 -6.47 5.03 7.56
C HIS A 24 -5.46 6.19 7.46
N ASP A 25 -4.74 6.49 8.54
CA ASP A 25 -3.77 7.60 8.60
C ASP A 25 -2.50 7.38 7.77
N ARG A 26 -2.22 6.13 7.42
CA ARG A 26 -1.00 5.70 6.70
C ARG A 26 -1.36 4.93 5.44
N VAL A 27 -0.61 5.18 4.37
CA VAL A 27 -0.70 4.49 3.07
C VAL A 27 0.68 4.00 2.64
N PRO A 28 0.77 2.94 1.80
CA PRO A 28 2.04 2.55 1.21
C PRO A 28 2.59 3.65 0.28
N VAL A 29 3.91 3.72 0.16
CA VAL A 29 4.55 4.49 -0.92
C VAL A 29 4.30 3.75 -2.23
N VAL A 30 3.62 4.41 -3.16
CA VAL A 30 3.35 3.88 -4.51
C VAL A 30 4.35 4.51 -5.47
N VAL A 31 5.23 3.70 -6.05
CA VAL A 31 6.21 4.14 -7.05
C VAL A 31 5.53 4.24 -8.40
N ALA A 32 5.54 5.44 -8.98
CA ALA A 32 4.97 5.67 -10.29
C ALA A 32 5.80 4.93 -11.38
N PRO A 33 5.17 4.42 -12.47
CA PRO A 33 5.83 3.57 -13.48
C PRO A 33 7.16 4.09 -14.04
N GLU A 34 7.28 5.39 -14.17
CA GLU A 34 8.38 6.20 -14.72
C GLU A 34 9.61 6.13 -13.82
N TRP A 35 9.37 6.03 -12.51
CA TRP A 35 10.41 5.92 -11.47
C TRP A 35 10.81 4.49 -11.15
N ARG A 36 10.11 3.48 -11.69
CA ARG A 36 10.36 2.06 -11.39
C ARG A 36 11.82 1.66 -11.59
N ARG A 37 12.45 2.16 -12.66
CA ARG A 37 13.86 1.85 -12.95
C ARG A 37 14.78 2.44 -11.89
N ALA A 38 14.64 3.74 -11.61
CA ALA A 38 15.41 4.41 -10.58
C ALA A 38 15.24 3.74 -9.20
N TRP A 39 14.03 3.27 -8.89
CA TRP A 39 13.73 2.54 -7.66
C TRP A 39 14.45 1.19 -7.50
N LEU A 40 14.59 0.43 -8.60
CA LEU A 40 15.18 -0.92 -8.57
C LEU A 40 16.71 -0.91 -8.84
N ASP A 41 17.21 0.12 -9.51
CA ASP A 41 18.63 0.23 -9.89
C ASP A 41 19.48 0.65 -8.67
N ASN A 42 20.45 -0.20 -8.29
CA ASN A 42 21.38 0.02 -7.19
C ASN A 42 22.22 1.34 -7.24
N PRO A 43 22.61 1.90 -8.41
CA PRO A 43 23.37 3.15 -8.44
C PRO A 43 22.55 4.42 -8.19
N THR A 44 21.22 4.34 -8.06
CA THR A 44 20.37 5.53 -7.88
C THR A 44 20.68 6.21 -6.53
N PRO A 45 21.06 7.50 -6.51
CA PRO A 45 21.32 8.23 -5.28
C PRO A 45 20.08 8.31 -4.37
N ALA A 46 20.28 8.19 -3.07
CA ALA A 46 19.18 8.24 -2.09
C ALA A 46 18.34 9.53 -2.17
N GLY A 47 18.94 10.66 -2.57
CA GLY A 47 18.22 11.92 -2.78
C GLY A 47 17.19 11.84 -3.92
N GLU A 48 17.50 11.13 -5.00
CA GLU A 48 16.55 10.91 -6.10
C GLU A 48 15.40 9.99 -5.65
N LEU A 49 15.71 8.96 -4.86
CA LEU A 49 14.70 8.08 -4.27
C LEU A 49 13.74 8.81 -3.32
N GLN A 50 14.20 9.83 -2.59
CA GLN A 50 13.31 10.64 -1.76
C GLN A 50 12.25 11.40 -2.57
N THR A 51 12.61 11.84 -3.78
CA THR A 51 11.64 12.45 -4.71
C THR A 51 10.60 11.43 -5.14
N VAL A 52 11.04 10.24 -5.56
CA VAL A 52 10.15 9.12 -5.92
C VAL A 52 9.12 8.81 -4.82
N MET A 53 9.55 8.83 -3.55
CA MET A 53 8.67 8.50 -2.42
C MET A 53 7.63 9.60 -2.11
N ARG A 54 7.89 10.85 -2.52
CA ARG A 54 7.01 12.00 -2.24
C ARG A 54 5.95 12.22 -3.30
N ASP A 55 6.16 11.71 -4.52
CA ASP A 55 5.18 11.84 -5.60
C ASP A 55 3.81 11.29 -5.18
N LEU A 56 2.75 12.04 -5.50
CA LEU A 56 1.40 11.59 -5.21
C LEU A 56 1.08 10.35 -6.05
N PRO A 57 0.47 9.30 -5.48
CA PRO A 57 0.02 8.17 -6.28
C PRO A 57 -0.95 8.67 -7.35
N PRO A 58 -1.10 7.93 -8.45
CA PRO A 58 -2.23 8.14 -9.35
C PRO A 58 -3.55 8.12 -8.57
N PRO A 59 -4.64 8.71 -9.10
CA PRO A 59 -5.93 8.73 -8.43
C PRO A 59 -6.36 7.32 -8.00
N LEU A 60 -6.50 7.12 -6.69
CA LEU A 60 -6.92 5.85 -6.10
C LEU A 60 -8.44 5.82 -5.97
N ARG A 61 -9.02 4.64 -6.16
CA ARG A 61 -10.41 4.34 -5.80
C ARG A 61 -10.39 3.31 -4.68
N ALA A 62 -11.35 3.42 -3.77
CA ALA A 62 -11.55 2.46 -2.70
C ALA A 62 -13.05 2.11 -2.64
N HIS A 63 -13.33 0.86 -2.29
CA HIS A 63 -14.68 0.37 -2.03
C HIS A 63 -14.63 -0.62 -0.87
N PRO A 64 -15.72 -0.73 -0.09
CA PRO A 64 -15.81 -1.74 0.96
C PRO A 64 -15.82 -3.13 0.36
N VAL A 65 -15.18 -4.07 1.06
CA VAL A 65 -15.13 -5.49 0.71
C VAL A 65 -15.59 -6.33 1.90
N SER A 66 -15.85 -7.61 1.65
CA SER A 66 -16.25 -8.54 2.70
C SER A 66 -15.16 -8.68 3.79
N ARG A 67 -15.57 -8.77 5.06
CA ARG A 67 -14.67 -9.10 6.18
C ARG A 67 -14.01 -10.48 6.05
N ARG A 68 -14.40 -11.31 5.08
CA ARG A 68 -13.67 -12.55 4.72
C ARG A 68 -12.18 -12.29 4.50
N VAL A 69 -11.81 -11.14 3.93
CA VAL A 69 -10.41 -10.77 3.64
C VAL A 69 -9.52 -10.74 4.88
N ASN A 70 -10.09 -10.58 6.08
CA ASN A 70 -9.34 -10.57 7.34
C ASN A 70 -8.81 -11.97 7.73
N ARG A 71 -9.28 -13.05 7.10
CA ARG A 71 -8.81 -14.41 7.36
C ARG A 71 -7.66 -14.74 6.42
N ALA A 72 -6.43 -14.74 6.93
CA ALA A 72 -5.22 -14.92 6.14
C ALA A 72 -5.12 -16.24 5.33
N GLY A 73 -5.95 -17.24 5.62
CA GLY A 73 -6.01 -18.49 4.87
C GLY A 73 -6.97 -18.49 3.67
N GLU A 74 -7.74 -17.42 3.47
CA GLU A 74 -8.63 -17.27 2.31
C GLU A 74 -7.85 -16.66 1.14
N ASP A 75 -7.87 -17.32 -0.02
CA ASP A 75 -7.24 -16.87 -1.27
C ASP A 75 -8.23 -17.04 -2.43
N ASP A 76 -9.27 -16.21 -2.39
CA ASP A 76 -10.40 -16.22 -3.33
C ASP A 76 -10.45 -14.88 -4.06
N PRO A 77 -10.51 -14.84 -5.41
CA PRO A 77 -10.62 -13.58 -6.17
C PRO A 77 -11.78 -12.70 -5.71
N ALA A 78 -12.87 -13.28 -5.19
CA ALA A 78 -14.01 -12.52 -4.69
C ALA A 78 -13.70 -11.68 -3.44
N LEU A 79 -12.54 -11.84 -2.80
CA LEU A 79 -12.15 -11.07 -1.61
C LEU A 79 -11.94 -9.58 -1.87
N VAL A 80 -11.69 -9.19 -3.13
CA VAL A 80 -11.53 -7.78 -3.52
C VAL A 80 -12.78 -7.18 -4.17
N GLU A 81 -13.83 -7.98 -4.36
CA GLU A 81 -15.06 -7.53 -4.98
C GLU A 81 -15.86 -6.62 -4.04
N PRO A 82 -16.50 -5.55 -4.56
CA PRO A 82 -17.32 -4.65 -3.75
C PRO A 82 -18.49 -5.36 -3.07
N VAL A 83 -18.88 -4.86 -1.90
CA VAL A 83 -20.14 -5.23 -1.24
C VAL A 83 -21.07 -4.02 -1.17
N ASP A 84 -22.38 -4.25 -1.29
CA ASP A 84 -23.39 -3.18 -1.38
C ASP A 84 -23.55 -2.34 -0.09
N GLU A 85 -23.04 -2.82 1.05
CA GLU A 85 -23.03 -2.07 2.32
C GLU A 85 -21.64 -2.09 2.99
N PRO A 86 -21.00 -0.93 3.21
CA PRO A 86 -19.93 -0.85 4.20
C PRO A 86 -20.54 -1.11 5.57
N LEU A 87 -19.96 -2.07 6.31
CA LEU A 87 -20.33 -2.35 7.69
C LEU A 87 -20.27 -1.06 8.51
N GLU A 88 -21.40 -0.65 9.10
CA GLU A 88 -21.41 0.33 10.17
C GLU A 88 -20.40 -0.12 11.24
N LEU A 89 -19.35 0.68 11.43
CA LEU A 89 -18.47 0.54 12.56
C LEU A 89 -19.19 1.22 13.73
N PRO A 90 -19.51 0.53 14.84
CA PRO A 90 -19.97 1.22 16.02
C PRO A 90 -18.87 2.20 16.45
N LEU A 91 -19.27 3.44 16.73
CA LEU A 91 -18.45 4.42 17.41
C LEU A 91 -18.24 3.93 18.85
N GLU A 92 -17.03 3.51 19.20
CA GLU A 92 -16.47 3.62 20.57
C GLU A 92 -15.00 4.05 20.51
#